data_AF-A0A0J7XXX9-F1
#
_entry.id   AF-A0A0J7XXX9-F1
#
_cell.length_a   1.000
_cell.length_b   1.000
_cell.length_c   1.000
_cell.angle_alpha   90.00
_cell.angle_beta   90.00
_cell.angle_gamma   90.00
#
_symmetry.space_group_name_H-M   'P 1'
#
loop_
_entity.id
_entity.type
_entity.pdbx_description
1 polymer ?
#
loop_
_entity_poly.entity_id
_entity_poly.type
_entity_poly.pdbx_seq_one_letter_code
_entity_poly.pdbx_strand_id
1 'polypeptide(L)'
;MAGRTADGLLCPGDPAPVGLFNAEGTSPFLLIGDHAGSALPRALGNLGLEPGEMGRHIAIDIGVYGLGHALAKMLDAPFVHQTYSRLVIDCNRDPDRVDAIPEVSDGTRIHGNEGLPVDARMARIGAIHRAYHAQIAAIIDARKATGLETVIVSLHSFTPTMDGTPRPWHVGILHGAGRADFAYALLQELRREDGLNVGDNVPYAMDDTDYTVPLHAFTRSLRYTEIEIRQDLLANGDAQQLWAARFNRTLVDALALVTP
;
A
#
# COMPACT_ATOMS: atom_id res chain seq x y z
N MET A 1 -9.48 10.90 -37.54
CA MET A 1 -8.15 10.96 -36.89
C MET A 1 -8.11 12.25 -36.07
N ALA A 2 -8.75 12.25 -34.90
CA ALA A 2 -8.70 13.40 -33.99
C ALA A 2 -7.50 13.21 -33.07
N GLY A 3 -6.60 14.19 -33.04
CA GLY A 3 -5.36 14.15 -32.27
C GLY A 3 -5.63 13.98 -30.79
N ARG A 4 -5.01 12.97 -30.19
CA ARG A 4 -4.86 12.88 -28.73
C ARG A 4 -3.91 13.99 -28.32
N THR A 5 -4.41 14.98 -27.60
CA THR A 5 -3.53 15.84 -26.82
C THR A 5 -2.95 15.02 -25.67
N ALA A 6 -1.73 15.34 -25.25
CA ALA A 6 -0.98 14.69 -24.17
C ALA A 6 -1.56 14.93 -22.76
N ASP A 7 -2.84 15.31 -22.65
CA ASP A 7 -3.50 15.69 -21.41
C ASP A 7 -4.29 14.50 -20.85
N GLY A 8 -3.58 13.73 -20.02
CA GLY A 8 -4.16 12.95 -18.92
C GLY A 8 -4.76 11.59 -19.29
N LEU A 9 -4.23 10.53 -18.68
CA LEU A 9 -4.93 9.26 -18.51
C LEU A 9 -6.31 9.44 -17.83
N LEU A 10 -6.39 10.43 -16.93
CA LEU A 10 -7.56 10.71 -16.11
C LEU A 10 -8.43 11.79 -16.77
N CYS A 11 -9.72 11.53 -16.84
CA CYS A 11 -10.74 12.39 -17.45
C CYS A 11 -11.67 13.01 -16.39
N PRO A 12 -12.49 14.02 -16.74
CA PRO A 12 -13.54 14.50 -15.84
C PRO A 12 -14.44 13.35 -15.34
N GLY A 13 -14.58 13.23 -14.02
CA GLY A 13 -15.35 12.17 -13.37
C GLY A 13 -14.55 10.90 -13.04
N ASP A 14 -13.26 10.88 -13.33
CA ASP A 14 -12.30 9.97 -12.67
C ASP A 14 -11.94 10.52 -11.27
N PRO A 15 -11.73 9.67 -10.25
CA PRO A 15 -11.35 10.14 -8.93
C PRO A 15 -9.91 10.67 -8.90
N ALA A 16 -9.57 11.45 -7.87
CA ALA A 16 -8.18 11.86 -7.66
C ALA A 16 -7.27 10.62 -7.48
N PRO A 17 -6.03 10.62 -8.02
CA PRO A 17 -5.10 9.49 -7.93
C PRO A 17 -4.56 9.24 -6.52
N VAL A 18 -4.80 10.17 -5.59
CA VAL A 18 -4.39 10.02 -4.20
C VAL A 18 -5.56 10.39 -3.31
N GLY A 19 -5.90 9.50 -2.41
CA GLY A 19 -6.74 9.82 -1.26
C GLY A 19 -5.88 10.13 -0.05
N LEU A 20 -6.33 11.12 0.72
CA LEU A 20 -5.69 11.53 1.97
C LEU A 20 -6.77 11.66 3.04
N PHE A 21 -6.67 10.83 4.07
CA PHE A 21 -7.53 10.89 5.24
C PHE A 21 -6.76 11.39 6.45
N ASN A 22 -7.43 12.16 7.32
CA ASN A 22 -6.87 12.79 8.52
C ASN A 22 -5.54 13.52 8.25
N ALA A 23 -5.52 14.40 7.23
CA ALA A 23 -4.31 15.11 6.78
C ALA A 23 -3.57 15.85 7.90
N GLU A 24 -4.31 16.37 8.87
CA GLU A 24 -3.80 17.14 10.01
C GLU A 24 -3.40 16.26 11.21
N GLY A 25 -3.40 14.93 11.05
CA GLY A 25 -3.08 13.99 12.12
C GLY A 25 -1.69 14.25 12.71
N THR A 26 -1.62 14.33 14.04
CA THR A 26 -0.46 14.83 14.77
C THR A 26 0.46 13.75 15.32
N SER A 27 0.01 12.49 15.35
CA SER A 27 0.85 11.38 15.80
C SER A 27 2.06 11.18 14.89
N PRO A 28 3.13 10.52 15.36
CA PRO A 28 4.34 10.28 14.55
C PRO A 28 4.11 9.36 13.35
N PHE A 29 2.96 8.67 13.26
CA PHE A 29 2.71 7.70 12.20
C PHE A 29 2.23 8.36 10.91
N LEU A 30 2.74 7.87 9.78
CA LEU A 30 2.20 8.10 8.44
C LEU A 30 1.78 6.75 7.86
N LEU A 31 0.47 6.55 7.71
CA LEU A 31 -0.07 5.32 7.16
C LEU A 31 -0.11 5.40 5.63
N ILE A 32 0.27 4.33 4.96
CA ILE A 32 0.34 4.23 3.51
C ILE A 32 -0.40 2.98 3.05
N GLY A 33 -1.23 3.11 2.02
CA GLY A 33 -1.92 1.99 1.36
C GLY A 33 -1.76 2.05 -0.15
N ASP A 34 -0.67 1.46 -0.66
CA ASP A 34 -0.33 1.46 -2.09
C ASP A 34 -1.37 0.73 -2.95
N HIS A 35 -2.01 -0.29 -2.37
CA HIS A 35 -2.96 -1.18 -3.05
C HIS A 35 -4.38 -1.07 -2.47
N ALA A 36 -4.72 0.04 -1.83
CA ALA A 36 -6.02 0.23 -1.18
C ALA A 36 -7.16 0.56 -2.17
N GLY A 37 -6.84 0.88 -3.42
CA GLY A 37 -7.77 1.30 -4.45
C GLY A 37 -8.08 0.21 -5.47
N SER A 38 -9.29 0.21 -6.01
CA SER A 38 -9.70 -0.68 -7.10
C SER A 38 -10.29 0.07 -8.30
N ALA A 39 -10.23 1.41 -8.33
CA ALA A 39 -10.75 2.18 -9.45
C ALA A 39 -9.94 1.92 -10.72
N LEU A 40 -10.58 2.02 -11.88
CA LEU A 40 -9.93 2.06 -13.18
C LEU A 40 -10.23 3.41 -13.82
N PRO A 41 -9.24 4.10 -14.43
CA PRO A 41 -9.52 5.28 -15.23
C PRO A 41 -10.55 4.95 -16.30
N ARG A 42 -11.54 5.82 -16.50
CA ARG A 42 -12.60 5.64 -17.52
C ARG A 42 -12.04 5.34 -18.90
N ALA A 43 -10.91 5.97 -19.25
CA ALA A 43 -10.22 5.77 -20.52
C ALA A 43 -9.71 4.32 -20.75
N LEU A 44 -9.51 3.55 -19.67
CA LEU A 44 -9.03 2.16 -19.74
C LEU A 44 -10.15 1.11 -19.69
N GLY A 45 -11.41 1.54 -19.50
CA GLY A 45 -12.54 0.63 -19.36
C GLY A 45 -12.32 -0.37 -18.21
N ASN A 46 -12.48 -1.66 -18.49
CA ASN A 46 -12.28 -2.76 -17.53
C ASN A 46 -10.91 -3.45 -17.67
N LEU A 47 -9.95 -2.87 -18.39
CA LEU A 47 -8.67 -3.52 -18.77
C LEU A 47 -8.84 -4.86 -19.51
N GLY A 48 -10.01 -5.13 -20.08
CA GLY A 48 -10.34 -6.42 -20.69
C GLY A 48 -10.42 -7.58 -19.68
N LEU A 49 -10.63 -7.28 -18.40
CA LEU A 49 -10.79 -8.29 -17.36
C LEU A 49 -12.20 -8.89 -17.37
N GLU A 50 -12.27 -10.18 -17.07
CA GLU A 50 -13.53 -10.89 -16.85
C GLU A 50 -14.25 -10.39 -15.59
N PRO A 51 -15.59 -10.54 -15.51
CA PRO A 51 -16.34 -10.20 -14.31
C PRO A 51 -15.81 -10.94 -13.07
N GLY A 52 -15.59 -10.20 -11.98
CA GLY A 52 -15.12 -10.74 -10.70
C GLY A 52 -13.62 -10.59 -10.45
N GLU A 53 -12.81 -10.40 -11.49
CA GLU A 53 -11.35 -10.24 -11.36
C GLU A 53 -10.95 -9.03 -10.52
N MET A 54 -11.71 -7.93 -10.65
CA MET A 54 -11.50 -6.71 -9.86
C MET A 54 -11.76 -6.89 -8.35
N GLY A 55 -12.42 -7.98 -7.94
CA GLY A 55 -12.64 -8.32 -6.53
C GLY A 55 -11.58 -9.26 -5.96
N ARG A 56 -10.60 -9.70 -6.75
CA ARG A 56 -9.50 -10.56 -6.30
C ARG A 56 -8.29 -9.75 -5.84
N HIS A 57 -7.41 -10.42 -5.10
CA HIS A 57 -6.16 -9.86 -4.58
C HIS A 57 -5.21 -9.31 -5.67
N ILE A 58 -5.39 -9.72 -6.93
CA ILE A 58 -4.60 -9.17 -8.06
C ILE A 58 -4.88 -7.69 -8.31
N ALA A 59 -6.07 -7.20 -7.94
CA ALA A 59 -6.53 -5.85 -8.27
C ALA A 59 -6.43 -4.88 -7.09
N ILE A 60 -6.50 -5.39 -5.86
CA ILE A 60 -6.59 -4.62 -4.63
C ILE A 60 -6.15 -5.48 -3.45
N ASP A 61 -5.56 -4.85 -2.44
CA ASP A 61 -5.35 -5.46 -1.14
C ASP A 61 -6.64 -5.36 -0.32
N ILE A 62 -7.37 -6.47 -0.25
CA ILE A 62 -8.72 -6.54 0.29
C ILE A 62 -8.73 -6.13 1.77
N GLY A 63 -9.52 -5.08 2.05
CA GLY A 63 -9.75 -4.58 3.40
C GLY A 63 -8.73 -3.55 3.90
N VAL A 64 -7.63 -3.31 3.17
CA VAL A 64 -6.61 -2.32 3.55
C VAL A 64 -7.17 -0.91 3.64
N TYR A 65 -8.04 -0.50 2.70
CA TYR A 65 -8.66 0.83 2.74
C TYR A 65 -9.43 1.07 4.05
N GLY A 66 -10.28 0.11 4.45
CA GLY A 66 -11.07 0.21 5.68
C GLY A 66 -10.23 0.11 6.94
N LEU A 67 -9.22 -0.76 6.95
CA LEU A 67 -8.23 -0.86 8.02
C LEU A 67 -7.47 0.47 8.21
N GLY A 68 -6.95 1.06 7.13
CA GLY A 68 -6.21 2.31 7.15
C GLY A 68 -7.04 3.47 7.68
N HIS A 69 -8.31 3.59 7.26
CA HIS A 69 -9.22 4.59 7.81
C HIS A 69 -9.49 4.43 9.31
N ALA A 70 -9.76 3.20 9.75
CA ALA A 70 -10.01 2.93 11.17
C ALA A 70 -8.77 3.22 12.02
N LEU A 71 -7.60 2.77 11.57
CA LEU A 71 -6.33 2.95 12.27
C LEU A 71 -5.90 4.42 12.30
N ALA A 72 -6.04 5.15 11.18
CA ALA A 72 -5.76 6.59 11.09
C ALA A 72 -6.53 7.41 12.12
N LYS A 73 -7.81 7.06 12.32
CA LYS A 73 -8.66 7.72 13.31
C LYS A 73 -8.21 7.43 14.74
N MET A 74 -7.82 6.18 15.03
CA MET A 74 -7.39 5.77 16.38
C MET A 74 -6.05 6.38 16.77
N LEU A 75 -5.10 6.40 15.82
CA LEU A 75 -3.76 6.94 16.05
C LEU A 75 -3.71 8.45 15.95
N ASP A 76 -4.72 9.13 15.40
CA ASP A 76 -4.59 10.50 14.90
C ASP A 76 -3.42 10.63 13.91
N ALA A 77 -3.44 9.82 12.84
CA ALA A 77 -2.39 9.75 11.83
C ALA A 77 -2.94 10.07 10.43
N PRO A 78 -2.17 10.73 9.54
CA PRO A 78 -2.51 10.81 8.14
C PRO A 78 -2.47 9.41 7.49
N PHE A 79 -3.46 9.13 6.64
CA PHE A 79 -3.49 7.93 5.79
C PHE A 79 -3.53 8.34 4.31
N VAL A 80 -2.42 8.08 3.62
CA VAL A 80 -2.26 8.29 2.19
C VAL A 80 -2.51 6.98 1.48
N HIS A 81 -3.46 6.94 0.55
CA HIS A 81 -3.78 5.70 -0.14
C HIS A 81 -3.99 5.93 -1.64
N GLN A 82 -3.67 4.90 -2.41
CA GLN A 82 -3.95 4.90 -3.83
C GLN A 82 -5.45 4.69 -4.06
N THR A 83 -6.00 5.36 -5.07
CA THR A 83 -7.41 5.23 -5.46
C THR A 83 -7.60 4.21 -6.58
N TYR A 84 -6.62 4.10 -7.47
CA TYR A 84 -6.64 3.20 -8.62
C TYR A 84 -6.13 1.80 -8.26
N SER A 85 -6.59 0.80 -9.02
CA SER A 85 -6.09 -0.56 -8.91
C SER A 85 -4.62 -0.64 -9.30
N ARG A 86 -3.86 -1.50 -8.58
CA ARG A 86 -2.48 -1.87 -8.93
C ARG A 86 -2.34 -2.47 -10.34
N LEU A 87 -3.43 -2.96 -10.94
CA LEU A 87 -3.43 -3.43 -12.34
C LEU A 87 -3.30 -2.30 -13.36
N VAL A 88 -3.62 -1.05 -12.98
CA VAL A 88 -3.37 0.12 -13.83
C VAL A 88 -1.89 0.46 -13.80
N ILE A 89 -1.35 0.66 -12.60
CA ILE A 89 0.08 0.76 -12.33
C ILE A 89 0.28 0.48 -10.83
N ASP A 90 1.20 -0.41 -10.51
CA ASP A 90 1.54 -0.76 -9.15
C ASP A 90 2.46 0.30 -8.56
N CYS A 91 1.96 1.05 -7.57
CA CYS A 91 2.73 2.11 -6.90
C CYS A 91 3.79 1.57 -5.93
N ASN A 92 3.74 0.29 -5.53
CA ASN A 92 4.82 -0.33 -4.76
C ASN A 92 5.83 -1.06 -5.67
N ARG A 93 5.91 -0.66 -6.95
CA ARG A 93 6.95 -1.09 -7.90
C ARG A 93 7.67 0.12 -8.49
N ASP A 94 8.93 -0.09 -8.85
CA ASP A 94 9.69 0.91 -9.60
C ASP A 94 8.98 1.22 -10.93
N PRO A 95 8.78 2.52 -11.22
CA PRO A 95 8.74 3.13 -12.52
C PRO A 95 8.66 2.24 -13.69
N ASP A 96 9.84 1.72 -13.98
CA ASP A 96 10.36 1.26 -15.25
C ASP A 96 10.36 -0.27 -15.32
N ARG A 97 10.03 -0.95 -14.21
CA ARG A 97 9.89 -2.40 -14.23
C ARG A 97 8.67 -2.83 -15.04
N VAL A 98 8.78 -4.02 -15.62
CA VAL A 98 7.70 -4.63 -16.40
C VAL A 98 6.52 -5.00 -15.50
N ASP A 99 6.80 -5.46 -14.28
CA ASP A 99 5.79 -5.84 -13.30
C ASP A 99 5.06 -4.66 -12.64
N ALA A 100 5.48 -3.41 -12.88
CA ALA A 100 4.73 -2.22 -12.48
C ALA A 100 3.41 -2.08 -13.27
N ILE A 101 3.31 -2.64 -14.47
CA ILE A 101 2.07 -2.71 -15.26
C ILE A 101 1.97 -4.13 -15.82
N PRO A 102 1.50 -5.10 -15.01
CA PRO A 102 1.61 -6.51 -15.37
C PRO A 102 0.66 -6.87 -16.53
N GLU A 103 1.15 -7.64 -17.51
CA GLU A 103 0.29 -8.28 -18.52
C GLU A 103 -0.42 -9.53 -17.98
N VAL A 104 0.15 -10.16 -16.94
CA VAL A 104 -0.41 -11.34 -16.26
C VAL A 104 -0.25 -11.19 -14.75
N SER A 105 -1.30 -11.50 -13.98
CA SER A 105 -1.28 -11.55 -12.52
C SER A 105 -2.07 -12.76 -12.01
N ASP A 106 -1.42 -13.64 -11.25
CA ASP A 106 -2.01 -14.89 -10.70
C ASP A 106 -2.84 -15.66 -11.75
N GLY A 107 -2.20 -15.95 -12.90
CA GLY A 107 -2.80 -16.64 -14.04
C GLY A 107 -3.80 -15.82 -14.88
N THR A 108 -4.16 -14.62 -14.43
CA THR A 108 -5.14 -13.75 -15.09
C THR A 108 -4.44 -12.86 -16.09
N ARG A 109 -4.85 -12.91 -17.36
CA ARG A 109 -4.35 -12.00 -18.40
C ARG A 109 -5.06 -10.65 -18.30
N ILE A 110 -4.28 -9.57 -18.31
CA ILE A 110 -4.77 -8.21 -18.29
C ILE A 110 -4.61 -7.63 -19.70
N HIS A 111 -5.60 -7.90 -20.57
CA HIS A 111 -5.55 -7.54 -21.99
C HIS A 111 -5.28 -6.05 -22.24
N GLY A 112 -5.76 -5.17 -21.36
CA GLY A 112 -5.51 -3.73 -21.42
C GLY A 112 -4.06 -3.31 -21.16
N ASN A 113 -3.20 -4.24 -20.73
CA ASN A 113 -1.78 -4.01 -20.46
C ASN A 113 -0.86 -4.64 -21.53
N GLU A 114 -1.38 -5.54 -22.38
CA GLU A 114 -0.59 -6.25 -23.39
C GLU A 114 -0.02 -5.30 -24.45
N GLY A 115 1.31 -5.34 -24.64
CA GLY A 115 1.98 -4.54 -25.67
C GLY A 115 1.83 -3.02 -25.50
N LEU A 116 1.74 -2.54 -24.25
CA LEU A 116 1.45 -1.15 -23.93
C LEU A 116 2.50 -0.19 -24.56
N PRO A 117 2.09 0.79 -25.39
CA PRO A 117 3.01 1.77 -25.94
C PRO A 117 3.66 2.64 -24.87
N VAL A 118 4.88 3.12 -25.12
CA VAL A 118 5.65 3.99 -24.20
C VAL A 118 4.84 5.19 -23.73
N ASP A 119 4.12 5.88 -24.63
CA ASP A 119 3.32 7.05 -24.24
C ASP A 119 2.18 6.71 -23.27
N ALA A 120 1.54 5.54 -23.44
CA ALA A 120 0.48 5.08 -22.55
C ALA A 120 1.03 4.66 -21.17
N ARG A 121 2.23 4.08 -21.15
CA ARG A 121 2.98 3.82 -19.92
C ARG A 121 3.33 5.12 -19.19
N MET A 122 3.88 6.10 -19.90
CA MET A 122 4.23 7.40 -19.33
C MET A 122 3.01 8.17 -18.81
N ALA A 123 1.85 8.03 -19.46
CA ALA A 123 0.59 8.59 -18.98
C ALA A 123 0.16 7.97 -17.63
N ARG A 124 0.30 6.64 -17.44
CA ARG A 124 0.04 5.97 -16.16
C ARG A 124 1.03 6.40 -15.07
N ILE A 125 2.32 6.47 -15.41
CA ILE A 125 3.35 6.96 -14.47
C ILE A 125 3.04 8.38 -14.02
N GLY A 126 2.81 9.30 -14.96
CA GLY A 126 2.62 10.71 -14.65
C GLY A 126 1.35 10.98 -13.85
N ALA A 127 0.23 10.36 -14.25
CA ALA A 127 -1.08 10.66 -13.68
C ALA A 127 -1.37 9.93 -12.35
N ILE A 128 -0.75 8.77 -12.11
CA ILE A 128 -1.07 7.93 -10.94
C ILE A 128 0.18 7.76 -10.06
N HIS A 129 1.20 7.06 -10.56
CA HIS A 129 2.37 6.66 -9.77
C HIS A 129 3.15 7.86 -9.20
N ARG A 130 3.54 8.80 -10.07
CA ARG A 130 4.29 9.99 -9.68
C ARG A 130 3.48 10.91 -8.78
N ALA A 131 2.17 11.08 -9.07
CA ALA A 131 1.28 11.89 -8.26
C ALA A 131 1.18 11.34 -6.82
N TYR A 132 1.09 10.01 -6.70
CA TYR A 132 1.04 9.30 -5.42
C TYR A 132 2.28 9.49 -4.57
N HIS A 133 3.48 9.22 -5.10
CA HIS A 133 4.70 9.41 -4.32
C HIS A 133 5.05 10.87 -4.07
N ALA A 134 4.64 11.79 -4.95
CA ALA A 134 4.77 13.22 -4.69
C ALA A 134 3.97 13.66 -3.46
N GLN A 135 2.76 13.12 -3.27
CA GLN A 135 1.94 13.40 -2.08
C GLN A 135 2.57 12.85 -0.81
N ILE A 136 3.10 11.62 -0.85
CA ILE A 136 3.81 11.01 0.30
C ILE A 136 5.02 11.86 0.67
N ALA A 137 5.86 12.20 -0.32
CA ALA A 137 7.05 13.03 -0.10
C ALA A 137 6.69 14.39 0.50
N ALA A 138 5.64 15.05 -0.03
CA ALA A 138 5.19 16.34 0.47
C ALA A 138 4.77 16.30 1.95
N ILE A 139 4.09 15.24 2.39
CA ILE A 139 3.71 15.07 3.80
C ILE A 139 4.94 14.87 4.67
N ILE A 140 5.86 14.01 4.26
CA ILE A 140 7.11 13.75 5.00
C ILE A 140 7.93 15.05 5.13
N ASP A 141 8.07 15.80 4.04
CA ASP A 141 8.84 17.04 4.01
C ASP A 141 8.19 18.13 4.87
N ALA A 142 6.85 18.24 4.85
CA ALA A 142 6.11 19.16 5.71
C ALA A 142 6.29 18.84 7.20
N ARG A 143 6.20 17.56 7.58
CA ARG A 143 6.41 17.10 8.97
C ARG A 143 7.84 17.33 9.43
N LYS A 144 8.82 17.07 8.55
CA LYS A 144 10.22 17.38 8.82
C LYS A 144 10.46 18.87 9.06
N ALA A 145 9.81 19.74 8.28
CA ALA A 145 9.94 21.19 8.42
C ALA A 145 9.41 21.72 9.77
N THR A 146 8.44 21.03 10.37
CA THR A 146 7.87 21.38 11.69
C THR A 146 8.52 20.61 12.85
N GLY A 147 9.51 19.76 12.58
CA GLY A 147 10.19 18.94 13.58
C GLY A 147 9.36 17.77 14.09
N LEU A 148 8.27 17.41 13.40
CA LEU A 148 7.45 16.27 13.76
C LEU A 148 8.09 14.97 13.26
N GLU A 149 8.34 14.04 14.19
CA GLU A 149 8.83 12.71 13.85
C GLU A 149 7.88 12.00 12.87
N THR A 150 8.45 11.23 11.95
CA THR A 150 7.66 10.45 10.99
C THR A 150 8.13 9.00 10.99
N VAL A 151 7.18 8.09 11.26
CA VAL A 151 7.31 6.64 11.18
C VAL A 151 6.37 6.14 10.09
N ILE A 152 6.92 5.51 9.05
CA ILE A 152 6.11 5.01 7.93
C ILE A 152 5.51 3.65 8.30
N VAL A 153 4.20 3.49 8.11
CA VAL A 153 3.50 2.22 8.27
C VAL A 153 2.82 1.89 6.95
N SER A 154 3.44 1.00 6.16
CA SER A 154 2.83 0.50 4.93
C SER A 154 1.86 -0.63 5.24
N LEU A 155 0.63 -0.53 4.75
CA LEU A 155 -0.46 -1.47 5.00
C LEU A 155 -0.79 -2.24 3.73
N HIS A 156 -0.67 -3.56 3.82
CA HIS A 156 -0.93 -4.52 2.75
C HIS A 156 -1.79 -5.67 3.25
N SER A 157 -2.32 -6.44 2.31
CA SER A 157 -2.97 -7.71 2.63
C SER A 157 -2.68 -8.78 1.60
N PHE A 158 -2.69 -10.04 2.04
CA PHE A 158 -2.39 -11.18 1.19
C PHE A 158 -3.50 -12.24 1.21
N THR A 159 -3.65 -12.96 0.09
CA THR A 159 -4.57 -14.09 -0.04
C THR A 159 -4.22 -15.23 0.92
N PRO A 160 -5.19 -15.91 1.56
CA PRO A 160 -4.90 -16.99 2.50
C PRO A 160 -4.31 -18.26 1.86
N THR A 161 -4.39 -18.38 0.53
CA THR A 161 -3.82 -19.50 -0.22
C THR A 161 -3.27 -18.97 -1.54
N MET A 162 -2.07 -19.42 -1.91
CA MET A 162 -1.42 -19.12 -3.19
C MET A 162 -0.93 -20.41 -3.81
N ASP A 163 -1.25 -20.64 -5.09
CA ASP A 163 -0.88 -21.87 -5.82
C ASP A 163 -1.25 -23.17 -5.06
N GLY A 164 -2.42 -23.15 -4.40
CA GLY A 164 -2.90 -24.27 -3.57
C GLY A 164 -2.17 -24.45 -2.23
N THR A 165 -1.18 -23.62 -1.91
CA THR A 165 -0.43 -23.66 -0.64
C THR A 165 -1.07 -22.71 0.38
N PRO A 166 -1.54 -23.21 1.54
CA PRO A 166 -2.05 -22.36 2.61
C PRO A 166 -0.96 -21.45 3.20
N ARG A 167 -1.32 -20.21 3.50
CA ARG A 167 -0.46 -19.24 4.19
C ARG A 167 -0.94 -19.10 5.63
N PRO A 168 -0.29 -19.77 6.60
CA PRO A 168 -0.85 -19.94 7.95
C PRO A 168 -0.73 -18.67 8.82
N TRP A 169 0.09 -17.70 8.41
CA TRP A 169 0.30 -16.46 9.13
C TRP A 169 -0.97 -15.60 9.10
N HIS A 170 -1.25 -14.93 10.21
CA HIS A 170 -2.32 -13.95 10.33
C HIS A 170 -1.82 -12.56 9.94
N VAL A 171 -0.57 -12.25 10.28
CA VAL A 171 0.10 -10.99 9.97
C VAL A 171 1.58 -11.28 9.70
N GLY A 172 2.16 -10.64 8.69
CA GLY A 172 3.59 -10.62 8.39
C GLY A 172 4.14 -9.22 8.64
N ILE A 173 5.31 -9.13 9.26
CA ILE A 173 6.06 -7.87 9.37
C ILE A 173 7.26 -7.96 8.44
N LEU A 174 7.25 -7.08 7.43
CA LEU A 174 8.30 -6.97 6.44
C LEU A 174 9.28 -5.88 6.84
N HIS A 175 10.55 -6.21 6.66
CA HIS A 175 11.68 -5.34 6.96
C HIS A 175 12.89 -5.75 6.13
N GLY A 176 13.78 -4.79 5.89
CA GLY A 176 15.00 -4.99 5.15
C GLY A 176 16.07 -4.02 5.62
N ALA A 177 16.65 -3.27 4.67
CA ALA A 177 17.67 -2.27 4.98
C ALA A 177 17.10 -1.05 5.72
N GLY A 178 17.95 -0.06 6.01
CA GLY A 178 17.55 1.19 6.65
C GLY A 178 17.29 1.05 8.15
N ARG A 179 16.42 1.92 8.68
CA ARG A 179 16.15 2.03 10.13
C ARG A 179 14.99 1.12 10.54
N ALA A 180 15.27 -0.19 10.57
CA ALA A 180 14.29 -1.25 10.82
C ALA A 180 14.04 -1.56 12.32
N ASP A 181 14.61 -0.79 13.25
CA ASP A 181 14.42 -0.97 14.70
C ASP A 181 12.93 -1.01 15.10
N PHE A 182 12.12 -0.14 14.51
CA PHE A 182 10.67 -0.13 14.73
C PHE A 182 9.96 -1.39 14.24
N ALA A 183 10.28 -1.88 13.04
CA ALA A 183 9.68 -3.11 12.50
C ALA A 183 10.01 -4.31 13.41
N TYR A 184 11.24 -4.41 13.91
CA TYR A 184 11.62 -5.44 14.87
C TYR A 184 10.86 -5.33 16.20
N ALA A 185 10.67 -4.12 16.71
CA ALA A 185 9.89 -3.90 17.93
C ALA A 185 8.41 -4.29 17.72
N LEU A 186 7.81 -3.89 16.61
CA LEU A 186 6.42 -4.27 16.27
C LEU A 186 6.25 -5.78 16.12
N LEU A 187 7.20 -6.44 15.45
CA LEU A 187 7.22 -7.89 15.32
C LEU A 187 7.25 -8.57 16.70
N GLN A 188 8.02 -8.04 17.65
CA GLN A 188 8.04 -8.56 19.02
C GLN A 188 6.72 -8.32 19.75
N GLU A 189 6.11 -7.14 19.63
CA GLU A 189 4.80 -6.87 20.24
C GLU A 189 3.72 -7.80 19.71
N LEU A 190 3.66 -7.99 18.39
CA LEU A 190 2.67 -8.89 17.79
C LEU A 190 2.89 -10.35 18.19
N ARG A 191 4.13 -10.79 18.37
CA ARG A 191 4.46 -12.16 18.84
C ARG A 191 4.03 -12.40 20.29
N ARG A 192 3.75 -11.36 21.08
CA ARG A 192 3.23 -11.48 22.45
C ARG A 192 1.71 -11.61 22.49
N GLU A 193 1.02 -11.36 21.37
CA GLU A 193 -0.43 -11.53 21.29
C GLU A 193 -0.81 -13.01 21.21
N ASP A 194 -1.60 -13.48 22.18
CA ASP A 194 -2.09 -14.85 22.18
C ASP A 194 -2.93 -15.16 20.93
N GLY A 195 -2.67 -16.32 20.32
CA GLY A 195 -3.41 -16.81 19.16
C GLY A 195 -3.02 -16.18 17.82
N LEU A 196 -1.99 -15.33 17.76
CA LEU A 196 -1.45 -14.85 16.50
C LEU A 196 -0.32 -15.73 15.96
N ASN A 197 -0.47 -16.16 14.70
CA ASN A 197 0.64 -16.66 13.92
C ASN A 197 1.29 -15.48 13.18
N VAL A 198 2.44 -15.01 13.67
CA VAL A 198 3.12 -13.82 13.16
C VAL A 198 4.30 -14.23 12.26
N GLY A 199 4.25 -13.79 11.01
CA GLY A 199 5.30 -13.91 10.03
C GLY A 199 6.38 -12.84 10.18
N ASP A 200 7.61 -13.22 9.88
CA ASP A 200 8.79 -12.35 9.82
C ASP A 200 9.36 -12.48 8.41
N ASN A 201 9.16 -11.44 7.58
CA ASN A 201 9.38 -11.50 6.13
C ASN A 201 8.71 -12.72 5.46
N VAL A 202 7.46 -13.00 5.86
CA VAL A 202 6.56 -13.96 5.20
C VAL A 202 5.12 -13.44 5.23
N PRO A 203 4.31 -13.66 4.18
CA PRO A 203 4.57 -14.53 3.03
C PRO A 203 5.49 -13.93 1.97
N TYR A 204 5.82 -12.64 2.09
CA TYR A 204 6.76 -11.92 1.24
C TYR A 204 7.93 -11.42 2.09
N ALA A 205 9.08 -11.22 1.47
CA ALA A 205 10.23 -10.60 2.09
C ALA A 205 10.48 -9.25 1.42
N MET A 206 10.93 -8.26 2.18
CA MET A 206 11.31 -6.97 1.59
C MET A 206 12.55 -7.14 0.70
N ASP A 207 12.41 -6.85 -0.59
CA ASP A 207 13.45 -7.08 -1.60
C ASP A 207 13.57 -5.93 -2.63
N ASP A 208 14.22 -6.20 -3.77
CA ASP A 208 14.46 -5.22 -4.84
C ASP A 208 13.21 -4.93 -5.69
N THR A 209 12.10 -5.63 -5.43
CA THR A 209 10.81 -5.37 -6.06
C THR A 209 9.99 -4.34 -5.29
N ASP A 210 10.23 -4.14 -3.99
CA ASP A 210 9.55 -3.13 -3.19
C ASP A 210 10.02 -1.72 -3.54
N TYR A 211 9.11 -0.75 -3.43
CA TYR A 211 9.39 0.61 -3.88
C TYR A 211 9.07 1.66 -2.84
N THR A 212 7.87 1.64 -2.26
CA THR A 212 7.37 2.75 -1.43
C THR A 212 8.20 2.95 -0.17
N VAL A 213 8.44 1.87 0.58
CA VAL A 213 9.28 1.91 1.78
C VAL A 213 10.73 2.26 1.45
N PRO A 214 11.44 1.59 0.51
CA PRO A 214 12.79 2.00 0.14
C PRO A 214 12.90 3.46 -0.29
N LEU A 215 11.96 3.92 -1.14
CA LEU A 215 11.96 5.29 -1.65
C LEU A 215 11.82 6.34 -0.55
N HIS A 216 10.88 6.12 0.38
CA HIS A 216 10.50 7.15 1.36
C HIS A 216 11.21 7.00 2.71
N ALA A 217 11.44 5.78 3.17
CA ALA A 217 12.06 5.52 4.47
C ALA A 217 13.59 5.44 4.38
N PHE A 218 14.15 4.62 3.48
CA PHE A 218 15.59 4.31 3.52
C PHE A 218 16.42 5.54 3.16
N THR A 219 16.02 6.26 2.12
CA THR A 219 16.70 7.48 1.64
C THR A 219 16.71 8.60 2.69
N ARG A 220 15.78 8.57 3.65
CA ARG A 220 15.60 9.60 4.69
C ARG A 220 15.94 9.10 6.09
N SER A 221 16.40 7.85 6.23
CA SER A 221 16.65 7.19 7.52
C SER A 221 15.44 7.24 8.49
N LEU A 222 14.22 7.18 7.95
CA LEU A 222 13.01 7.12 8.76
C LEU A 222 12.79 5.70 9.28
N ARG A 223 12.19 5.61 10.48
CA ARG A 223 11.66 4.34 10.97
C ARG A 223 10.49 3.92 10.10
N TYR A 224 10.37 2.64 9.86
CA TYR A 224 9.29 2.10 9.06
C TYR A 224 8.89 0.70 9.51
N THR A 225 7.73 0.27 9.03
CA THR A 225 7.33 -1.13 8.95
C THR A 225 6.45 -1.32 7.73
N GLU A 226 6.50 -2.50 7.14
CA GLU A 226 5.50 -2.95 6.18
C GLU A 226 4.72 -4.11 6.80
N ILE A 227 3.39 -4.00 6.77
CA ILE A 227 2.48 -4.92 7.46
C ILE A 227 1.63 -5.62 6.42
N GLU A 228 1.72 -6.95 6.41
CA GLU A 228 0.95 -7.82 5.55
C GLU A 228 -0.13 -8.54 6.38
N ILE A 229 -1.41 -8.30 6.14
CA ILE A 229 -2.50 -8.97 6.88
C ILE A 229 -3.18 -10.00 5.99
N ARG A 230 -3.47 -11.20 6.52
CA ARG A 230 -4.21 -12.19 5.73
C ARG A 230 -5.64 -11.68 5.49
N GLN A 231 -6.02 -11.54 4.22
CA GLN A 231 -7.20 -10.77 3.82
C GLN A 231 -8.55 -11.30 4.36
N ASP A 232 -8.65 -12.60 4.67
CA ASP A 232 -9.85 -13.18 5.32
C ASP A 232 -10.11 -12.54 6.70
N LEU A 233 -9.06 -12.04 7.34
CA LEU A 233 -9.12 -11.36 8.62
C LEU A 233 -9.48 -9.87 8.50
N LEU A 234 -9.66 -9.37 7.27
CA LEU A 234 -10.11 -8.00 6.96
C LEU A 234 -11.41 -7.97 6.14
N ALA A 235 -12.14 -9.10 6.07
CA ALA A 235 -13.24 -9.31 5.15
C ALA A 235 -14.45 -8.35 5.33
N ASN A 236 -14.58 -7.70 6.48
CA ASN A 236 -15.65 -6.75 6.77
C ASN A 236 -15.20 -5.66 7.75
N GLY A 237 -16.07 -4.66 7.96
CA GLY A 237 -15.77 -3.50 8.81
C GLY A 237 -15.43 -3.86 10.25
N ASP A 238 -16.12 -4.82 10.86
CA ASP A 238 -15.84 -5.23 12.26
C ASP A 238 -14.46 -5.88 12.38
N ALA A 239 -14.09 -6.73 11.41
CA ALA A 239 -12.78 -7.35 11.36
C ALA A 239 -11.66 -6.31 11.16
N GLN A 240 -11.89 -5.31 10.31
CA GLN A 240 -10.98 -4.17 10.11
C GLN A 240 -10.83 -3.33 11.39
N GLN A 241 -11.91 -3.06 12.11
CA GLN A 241 -11.86 -2.35 13.40
C GLN A 241 -11.09 -3.12 14.47
N LEU A 242 -11.27 -4.44 14.53
CA LEU A 242 -10.54 -5.30 15.46
C LEU A 242 -9.02 -5.25 15.20
N TRP A 243 -8.61 -5.35 13.94
CA TRP A 243 -7.20 -5.23 13.56
C TRP A 243 -6.66 -3.82 13.77
N ALA A 244 -7.44 -2.78 13.46
CA ALA A 244 -7.06 -1.40 13.74
C ALA A 244 -6.81 -1.17 15.25
N ALA A 245 -7.70 -1.67 16.11
CA ALA A 245 -7.54 -1.55 17.56
C ALA A 245 -6.28 -2.29 18.07
N ARG A 246 -5.98 -3.47 17.51
CA ARG A 246 -4.74 -4.19 17.80
C ARG A 246 -3.52 -3.38 17.36
N PHE A 247 -3.46 -2.93 16.11
CA PHE A 247 -2.32 -2.16 15.61
C PHE A 247 -2.15 -0.82 16.32
N ASN A 248 -3.24 -0.16 16.71
CA ASN A 248 -3.17 1.05 17.52
C ASN A 248 -2.36 0.82 18.80
N ARG A 249 -2.62 -0.28 19.53
CA ARG A 249 -1.82 -0.65 20.71
C ARG A 249 -0.38 -0.99 20.32
N THR A 250 -0.21 -1.97 19.42
CA THR A 250 1.13 -2.55 19.18
C THR A 250 2.08 -1.57 18.49
N LEU A 251 1.60 -0.65 17.64
CA LEU A 251 2.43 0.39 17.03
C LEU A 251 2.93 1.41 18.06
N VAL A 252 2.05 1.84 18.98
CA VAL A 252 2.42 2.77 20.05
C VAL A 252 3.43 2.13 21.00
N ASP A 253 3.17 0.88 21.42
CA ASP A 253 4.06 0.13 22.31
C ASP A 253 5.43 -0.11 21.66
N ALA A 254 5.45 -0.52 20.39
CA ALA A 254 6.68 -0.72 19.63
C ALA A 254 7.49 0.57 19.47
N LEU A 255 6.82 1.71 19.24
CA LEU A 255 7.51 2.99 19.11
C LEU A 255 8.15 3.41 20.45
N ALA A 256 7.45 3.18 21.57
CA ALA A 256 7.96 3.47 22.90
C ALA A 256 9.23 2.66 23.24
N LEU A 257 9.42 1.47 22.65
CA LEU A 257 10.63 0.66 22.85
C LEU A 257 11.86 1.18 22.10
N VAL A 258 11.66 1.93 21.02
CA VAL A 258 12.76 2.39 20.16
C VAL A 258 13.02 3.88 20.29
N THR A 259 12.13 4.62 20.93
CA THR A 259 12.30 6.04 21.24
C THR A 259 12.98 6.19 22.62
N PRO A 260 14.02 7.05 22.74
CA PRO A 260 14.74 7.28 24.01
C PRO A 260 13.87 7.80 25.15
#